data_AF-A0A8T2N6P0-F1
#
_entry.id   AF-A0A8T2N6P0-F1
#
_cell.length_a   1.000
_cell.length_b   1.000
_cell.length_c   1.000
_cell.angle_alpha   90.00
_cell.angle_beta   90.00
_cell.angle_gamma   90.00
#
_symmetry.space_group_name_H-M   'P 1'
#
loop_
_entity.id
_entity.type
_entity.pdbx_description
1 polymer ?
#
loop_
_entity_poly.entity_id
_entity_poly.type
_entity_poly.pdbx_seq_one_letter_code
_entity_poly.pdbx_strand_id
1 'polypeptide(L)'
;MTLPGYPKYISELGFPDWVTKIDAAVYVPTTRKTLFFVGSRYWSYDDSKGEMDNGYPKMIFYEFPGIGTKVDAAFENYGFLYFSSGPRQSEYNYTTRKVVRVLLNYGWLNCY
;
A
#
# COMPACT_ATOMS: atom_id res chain seq x y z
N MET A 1 -1.43 23.31 4.36
CA MET A 1 -0.60 24.03 3.38
C MET A 1 0.39 23.04 2.80
N THR A 2 0.70 23.14 1.52
CA THR A 2 1.70 22.27 0.86
C THR A 2 3.11 22.71 1.22
N LEU A 3 4.06 21.77 1.24
CA LEU A 3 5.47 22.09 1.46
C LEU A 3 6.06 22.77 0.22
N PRO A 4 7.06 23.67 0.37
CA PRO A 4 7.78 24.25 -0.77
C PRO A 4 8.37 23.16 -1.68
N GLY A 5 8.28 23.36 -3.00
CA GLY A 5 8.77 22.40 -3.99
C GLY A 5 7.83 21.25 -4.35
N TYR A 6 6.58 21.27 -3.86
CA TYR A 6 5.51 20.36 -4.29
C TYR A 6 4.49 21.07 -5.21
N PRO A 7 3.82 20.35 -6.13
CA PRO A 7 3.88 18.90 -6.35
C PRO A 7 5.19 18.46 -7.03
N LYS A 8 5.60 17.23 -6.75
CA LYS A 8 6.74 16.55 -7.37
C LYS A 8 6.26 15.40 -8.25
N TYR A 9 7.07 15.00 -9.22
CA TYR A 9 6.74 13.86 -10.06
C TYR A 9 6.98 12.56 -9.30
N ILE A 10 6.11 11.57 -9.51
CA ILE A 10 6.31 10.23 -8.94
C ILE A 10 7.53 9.52 -9.56
N SER A 11 8.01 9.94 -10.73
CA SER A 11 9.28 9.48 -11.28
C SER A 11 10.49 9.83 -10.39
N GLU A 12 10.40 10.89 -9.58
CA GLU A 12 11.43 11.21 -8.56
C GLU A 12 11.51 10.13 -7.47
N LEU A 13 10.47 9.33 -7.27
CA LEU A 13 10.46 8.18 -6.36
C LEU A 13 11.00 6.91 -7.03
N GLY A 14 11.39 6.96 -8.31
CA GLY A 14 11.89 5.81 -9.06
C GLY A 14 10.81 4.99 -9.79
N PHE A 15 9.61 5.53 -9.96
CA PHE A 15 8.61 4.91 -10.83
C PHE A 15 8.99 5.06 -12.32
N PRO A 16 8.78 4.03 -13.15
CA PRO A 16 8.97 4.14 -14.59
C PRO A 16 7.86 4.97 -15.25
N ASP A 17 8.15 5.59 -16.39
CA ASP A 17 7.26 6.56 -17.06
C ASP A 17 5.86 6.05 -17.41
N TRP A 18 5.70 4.73 -17.57
CA TRP A 18 4.42 4.11 -17.86
C TRP A 18 3.50 4.02 -16.63
N VAL A 19 4.03 4.21 -15.41
CA VAL A 19 3.22 4.32 -14.19
C VAL A 19 2.74 5.77 -14.08
N THR A 20 1.48 6.00 -14.41
CA THR A 20 0.88 7.33 -14.40
C THR A 20 0.04 7.61 -13.17
N LYS A 21 -0.28 6.58 -12.38
CA LYS A 21 -1.13 6.68 -11.19
C LYS A 21 -0.75 5.62 -10.16
N ILE A 22 -0.96 5.95 -8.88
CA ILE A 22 -0.86 5.02 -7.75
C ILE A 22 -2.26 4.79 -7.20
N ASP A 23 -2.66 3.52 -7.01
CA ASP A 23 -3.98 3.17 -6.47
C ASP A 23 -4.04 3.33 -4.95
N ALA A 24 -3.00 2.88 -4.25
CA ALA A 24 -2.91 2.99 -2.79
C ALA A 24 -1.45 3.08 -2.33
N ALA A 25 -1.23 3.62 -1.13
CA ALA A 25 0.08 3.64 -0.48
C ALA A 25 -0.06 3.39 1.02
N VAL A 26 0.89 2.69 1.62
CA VAL A 26 0.97 2.52 3.08
C VAL A 26 2.42 2.48 3.55
N TYR A 27 2.73 3.27 4.57
CA TYR A 27 4.01 3.19 5.26
C TYR A 27 3.96 2.08 6.32
N VAL A 28 4.99 1.24 6.36
CA VAL A 28 5.14 0.14 7.30
C VAL A 28 6.25 0.49 8.30
N PRO A 29 5.91 0.90 9.54
CA PRO A 29 6.90 1.41 10.49
C PRO A 29 7.97 0.38 10.87
N THR A 30 7.62 -0.91 10.94
CA THR A 30 8.52 -1.99 11.35
C THR A 30 9.66 -2.22 10.35
N THR A 31 9.44 -1.92 9.07
CA THR A 31 10.47 -2.06 8.03
C THR A 31 10.99 -0.72 7.51
N ARG A 32 10.37 0.40 7.89
CA ARG A 32 10.61 1.74 7.32
C ARG A 32 10.49 1.77 5.80
N LYS A 33 9.44 1.12 5.30
CA LYS A 33 9.18 1.03 3.86
C LYS A 33 7.80 1.56 3.55
N THR A 34 7.69 2.28 2.45
CA THR A 34 6.41 2.66 1.87
C THR A 34 6.07 1.69 0.74
N LEU A 35 4.92 1.02 0.88
CA LEU A 35 4.40 0.13 -0.14
C LEU A 35 3.45 0.92 -1.03
N PHE A 36 3.70 0.91 -2.33
CA PHE A 36 2.84 1.56 -3.33
C PHE A 36 2.17 0.51 -4.20
N PHE A 37 0.86 0.59 -4.37
CA PHE A 37 0.07 -0.36 -5.16
C PHE A 37 -0.36 0.29 -6.48
N VAL A 38 -0.13 -0.41 -7.61
CA VAL A 38 -0.53 0.01 -8.96
C VAL A 38 -1.08 -1.20 -9.72
N GLY A 39 -2.37 -1.18 -10.03
CA GLY A 39 -3.08 -2.27 -10.65
C GLY A 39 -2.95 -3.56 -9.84
N SER A 40 -2.37 -4.60 -10.45
CA SER A 40 -2.12 -5.89 -9.80
C SER A 40 -0.74 -6.06 -9.18
N ARG A 41 0.03 -4.98 -9.12
CA ARG A 41 1.42 -4.97 -8.68
C ARG A 41 1.63 -4.01 -7.52
N TYR A 42 2.70 -4.22 -6.77
CA TYR A 42 3.17 -3.26 -5.78
C TYR A 42 4.67 -3.03 -5.89
N TRP A 43 5.09 -1.87 -5.42
CA TRP A 43 6.45 -1.40 -5.27
C TRP A 43 6.74 -1.27 -3.78
N SER A 44 7.98 -1.49 -3.40
CA SER A 44 8.47 -1.26 -2.06
C SER A 44 9.55 -0.19 -2.14
N TYR A 45 9.33 0.92 -1.45
CA TYR A 45 10.25 2.05 -1.40
C TYR A 45 10.92 2.08 -0.03
N ASP A 46 12.24 2.10 -0.02
CA ASP A 46 13.04 2.22 1.19
C ASP A 46 13.17 3.71 1.55
N ASP A 47 12.34 4.17 2.50
CA ASP A 47 12.34 5.55 2.95
C ASP A 47 13.67 5.97 3.61
N SER A 48 14.47 5.01 4.10
CA SER A 48 15.77 5.32 4.70
C SER A 48 16.82 5.65 3.64
N LYS A 49 16.70 5.06 2.45
CA LYS A 49 17.62 5.29 1.32
C LYS A 49 17.09 6.28 0.30
N GLY A 50 15.76 6.48 0.27
CA GLY A 50 15.10 7.30 -0.73
C GLY A 50 15.07 6.65 -2.11
N GLU A 51 14.95 5.32 -2.19
CA GLU A 51 14.95 4.57 -3.45
C GLU A 51 14.00 3.36 -3.43
N MET A 52 13.61 2.89 -4.61
CA MET A 52 12.85 1.64 -4.76
C MET A 52 13.73 0.44 -4.45
N ASP A 53 13.19 -0.55 -3.75
CA ASP A 53 13.85 -1.84 -3.55
C ASP A 53 14.09 -2.56 -4.88
N ASN A 54 15.23 -3.23 -5.00
CA ASN A 54 15.54 -4.07 -6.16
C ASN A 54 14.58 -5.26 -6.27
N GLY A 55 14.23 -5.62 -7.52
CA GLY A 55 13.34 -6.76 -7.81
C GLY A 55 11.84 -6.41 -7.75
N TYR A 56 11.51 -5.12 -7.66
CA TYR A 56 10.15 -4.60 -7.77
C TYR A 56 9.87 -4.02 -9.17
N PRO A 57 8.61 -4.00 -9.63
CA PRO A 57 7.39 -4.40 -8.91
C PRO A 57 7.20 -5.90 -8.77
N LYS A 58 6.41 -6.29 -7.78
CA LYS A 58 5.95 -7.67 -7.57
C LYS A 58 4.43 -7.79 -7.65
N MET A 59 3.92 -8.99 -7.87
CA MET A 59 2.47 -9.25 -7.94
C MET A 59 1.84 -9.27 -6.54
N ILE A 60 0.76 -8.52 -6.35
CA ILE A 60 0.02 -8.45 -5.09
C ILE A 60 -0.47 -9.84 -4.68
N PHE A 61 -1.00 -10.61 -5.62
CA PHE A 61 -1.56 -11.94 -5.36
C PHE A 61 -0.59 -12.90 -4.66
N TYR A 62 0.69 -12.88 -5.06
CA TYR A 62 1.69 -13.78 -4.48
C TYR A 62 2.25 -13.25 -3.16
N GLU A 63 2.39 -11.93 -3.03
CA GLU A 63 3.07 -11.34 -1.88
C GLU A 63 2.10 -10.97 -0.74
N PHE A 64 0.80 -10.84 -1.03
CA PHE A 64 -0.26 -10.58 -0.06
C PHE A 64 -1.39 -11.61 -0.21
N PRO A 65 -1.15 -12.88 0.14
CA PRO A 65 -2.16 -13.91 0.02
C PRO A 65 -3.43 -13.55 0.81
N GLY A 66 -4.58 -13.67 0.16
CA GLY A 66 -5.90 -13.44 0.75
C GLY A 66 -6.49 -12.04 0.57
N ILE A 67 -5.72 -11.05 0.10
CA ILE A 67 -6.27 -9.69 -0.15
C ILE A 67 -6.78 -9.50 -1.58
N GLY A 68 -6.53 -10.47 -2.47
CA GLY A 68 -6.92 -10.43 -3.87
C GLY A 68 -5.82 -9.87 -4.77
N THR A 69 -6.22 -9.21 -5.85
CA THR A 69 -5.31 -8.73 -6.90
C THR A 69 -5.27 -7.21 -7.02
N LYS A 70 -6.05 -6.47 -6.25
CA LYS A 70 -6.16 -5.00 -6.31
C LYS A 70 -6.32 -4.44 -4.91
N VAL A 71 -5.80 -3.24 -4.70
CA VAL A 71 -5.97 -2.46 -3.46
C VAL A 71 -6.44 -1.06 -3.84
N ASP A 72 -7.61 -0.66 -3.36
CA ASP A 72 -8.21 0.65 -3.62
C ASP A 72 -7.76 1.71 -2.60
N ALA A 73 -7.44 1.28 -1.38
CA ALA A 73 -6.90 2.11 -0.32
C ALA A 73 -6.12 1.24 0.67
N ALA A 74 -5.09 1.80 1.29
CA ALA A 74 -4.30 1.13 2.31
C ALA A 74 -3.94 2.08 3.44
N PHE A 75 -3.94 1.59 4.68
CA PHE A 75 -3.37 2.29 5.82
C PHE A 75 -2.88 1.31 6.87
N GLU A 76 -2.01 1.78 7.76
CA GLU A 76 -1.54 1.04 8.92
C GLU A 76 -2.28 1.52 10.16
N ASN A 77 -2.66 0.61 11.04
CA ASN A 77 -3.23 0.95 12.34
C ASN A 77 -2.92 -0.14 13.37
N TYR A 78 -2.34 0.25 14.50
CA TYR A 78 -1.97 -0.63 15.62
C TYR A 78 -1.19 -1.90 15.22
N GLY A 79 -0.29 -1.79 14.24
CA GLY A 79 0.58 -2.87 13.77
C GLY A 79 -0.01 -3.74 12.66
N PHE A 80 -1.23 -3.44 12.20
CA PHE A 80 -1.89 -4.16 11.11
C PHE A 80 -2.02 -3.27 9.88
N LEU A 81 -1.90 -3.88 8.70
CA LEU A 81 -2.18 -3.22 7.44
C LEU A 81 -3.63 -3.49 7.07
N TYR A 82 -4.35 -2.44 6.71
CA TYR A 82 -5.74 -2.52 6.28
C TYR A 82 -5.79 -2.26 4.78
N PHE A 83 -6.22 -3.25 4.02
CA PHE A 83 -6.33 -3.18 2.56
C PHE A 83 -7.79 -3.15 2.14
N SER A 84 -8.20 -2.09 1.44
CA SER A 84 -9.57 -1.93 0.96
C SER A 84 -9.67 -2.44 -0.48
N SER A 85 -10.73 -3.20 -0.78
CA SER A 85 -11.10 -3.62 -2.12
C SER A 85 -12.62 -3.55 -2.26
N GLY A 86 -13.09 -2.52 -2.95
CA GLY A 86 -14.50 -2.14 -3.00
C GLY A 86 -15.04 -1.89 -1.58
N PRO A 87 -16.17 -2.48 -1.19
CA PRO A 87 -16.78 -2.26 0.13
C PRO A 87 -16.13 -3.06 1.28
N ARG A 88 -15.15 -3.92 0.97
CA ARG A 88 -14.51 -4.82 1.94
C ARG A 88 -13.13 -4.32 2.32
N GLN A 89 -12.74 -4.61 3.56
CA GLN A 89 -11.41 -4.31 4.08
C GLN A 89 -10.78 -5.54 4.73
N SER A 90 -9.58 -5.89 4.32
CA SER A 90 -8.80 -6.97 4.94
C SER A 90 -7.87 -6.39 6.00
N GLU A 91 -8.00 -6.83 7.24
CA GLU A 91 -7.01 -6.61 8.29
C GLU A 91 -5.90 -7.65 8.12
N TYR A 92 -4.67 -7.20 7.89
CA TYR A 92 -3.55 -8.03 7.46
C TYR A 92 -2.37 -7.90 8.41
N ASN A 93 -1.91 -9.04 8.92
CA ASN A 93 -0.70 -9.13 9.72
C ASN A 93 0.51 -9.25 8.79
N TYR A 94 1.28 -8.17 8.67
CA TYR A 94 2.40 -8.09 7.73
C TYR A 94 3.55 -9.05 8.08
N THR A 95 3.82 -9.26 9.36
CA THR A 95 4.88 -10.15 9.85
C THR A 95 4.61 -11.61 9.51
N THR A 96 3.38 -12.08 9.73
CA THR A 96 2.97 -13.48 9.48
C THR A 96 2.44 -13.70 8.08
N ARG A 97 2.25 -12.63 7.30
CA ARG A 97 1.70 -12.63 5.93
C ARG A 97 0.33 -13.29 5.83
N LYS A 98 -0.59 -12.92 6.74
CA LYS A 98 -1.94 -13.49 6.81
C LYS A 98 -3.01 -12.42 6.98
N VAL A 99 -4.13 -12.62 6.30
CA VAL A 99 -5.39 -11.94 6.62
C VAL A 99 -5.88 -12.45 7.97
N VAL A 100 -6.07 -11.53 8.91
CA VAL A 100 -6.63 -11.80 10.24
C VAL A 100 -8.14 -11.91 10.16
N ARG A 101 -8.79 -10.95 9.49
CA ARG A 101 -10.24 -10.93 9.24
C ARG A 101 -10.58 -9.97 8.09
N VAL A 102 -11.81 -10.08 7.61
CA VAL A 102 -12.39 -9.19 6.60
C VAL A 102 -13.54 -8.41 7.22
N LEU A 103 -13.50 -7.09 7.08
CA LEU A 103 -14.43 -6.10 7.60
C LEU A 103 -15.17 -5.40 6.44
N LEU A 104 -16.14 -4.57 6.78
CA LEU A 104 -16.79 -3.64 5.85
C LEU A 104 -16.23 -2.22 6.09
N ASN A 105 -15.94 -1.49 5.01
CA ASN A 105 -15.22 -0.22 5.10
C ASN A 105 -15.93 0.83 5.97
N TYR A 106 -17.26 0.81 6.00
CA TYR A 106 -18.06 1.79 6.77
C TYR A 106 -17.92 1.63 8.29
N GLY A 107 -17.34 0.53 8.78
CA GLY A 107 -17.11 0.31 10.21
C GLY A 107 -16.25 1.40 10.86
N TRP A 108 -15.35 2.03 10.10
CA TRP A 108 -14.55 3.18 10.59
C TRP A 108 -15.35 4.47 10.73
N LEU A 109 -16.49 4.55 10.05
CA LEU A 109 -17.31 5.76 9.96
C LEU A 109 -18.49 5.73 10.94
N ASN A 110 -18.63 4.65 11.73
CA ASN A 110 -19.77 4.40 12.61
C ASN A 110 -21.13 4.52 11.91
N CYS A 111 -21.19 4.16 10.62
CA CYS A 111 -22.44 4.10 9.88
C CYS A 111 -23.04 2.70 10.07
N TYR A 112 -24.05 2.57 10.94
CA TYR A 112 -24.81 1.34 11.18
C TYR A 112 -26.25 1.52 10.76
#